data_AF-A0A7S1K604-F1
#
_entry.id   AF-A0A7S1K604-F1
#
_cell.length_a   1.000
_cell.length_b   1.000
_cell.length_c   1.000
_cell.angle_alpha   90.00
_cell.angle_beta   90.00
_cell.angle_gamma   90.00
#
_symmetry.space_group_name_H-M   'P 1'
#
loop_
_entity.id
_entity.type
_entity.pdbx_description
1 polymer ?
#
loop_
_entity_poly.entity_id
_entity_poly.type
_entity_poly.pdbx_seq_one_letter_code
_entity_poly.pdbx_strand_id
1 'polypeptide(L)'
;LRCLAPYSTSPCLLELTIPCVLQLLNDPVGVIRAVTVECVLEAVGQVEEVPAGDAHLMTEYVFPSLLNCVASPQLLDGTMSGPTSLQLQPNFEPSLRRSLARSVAALAKAGVLFIEKELQRRSRLSSSTPSASAAVAEERTDAAANSDTFDGRLAQLRELVRQLIQGLLAGDDPNVKIALL
;
A
#
# COMPACT_ATOMS: atom_id res chain seq x y z
N LEU A 1 7.13 -11.84 13.30
CA LEU A 1 7.60 -10.57 13.94
C LEU A 1 7.09 -10.38 15.37
N ARG A 2 6.02 -11.05 15.78
CA ARG A 2 5.46 -11.00 17.15
C ARG A 2 6.46 -11.04 18.32
N CYS A 3 7.50 -11.87 18.24
CA CYS A 3 8.50 -11.95 19.32
C CYS A 3 9.45 -10.74 19.36
N LEU A 4 9.56 -10.00 18.26
CA LEU A 4 10.41 -8.81 18.11
C LEU A 4 9.62 -7.50 18.27
N ALA A 5 8.29 -7.56 18.17
CA ALA A 5 7.37 -6.43 18.37
C ALA A 5 7.65 -5.59 19.64
N PRO A 6 7.92 -6.16 20.83
CA PRO A 6 8.21 -5.36 22.03
C PRO A 6 9.57 -4.65 21.99
N TYR A 7 10.44 -5.00 21.04
CA TYR A 7 11.79 -4.44 20.90
C TYR A 7 11.95 -3.63 19.60
N SER A 8 10.91 -3.56 18.77
CA SER A 8 10.94 -2.87 17.49
C SER A 8 10.37 -1.46 17.63
N THR A 9 11.18 -0.46 17.32
CA THR A 9 10.72 0.91 17.13
C THR A 9 10.23 1.10 15.69
N SER A 10 9.31 2.04 15.46
CA SER A 10 8.84 2.40 14.12
C SER A 10 9.96 2.63 13.09
N PRO A 11 11.05 3.38 13.38
CA PRO A 11 12.17 3.50 12.43
C PRO A 11 12.87 2.17 12.16
N CYS A 12 13.06 1.31 13.16
CA CYS A 12 13.64 -0.02 12.96
C CYS A 12 12.75 -0.92 12.07
N LEU A 13 11.43 -0.78 12.19
CA LEU A 13 10.48 -1.48 11.33
C LEU A 13 10.57 -0.99 9.88
N LEU A 14 10.59 0.34 9.68
CA LEU A 14 10.56 0.96 8.35
C LEU A 14 11.89 0.84 7.60
N GLU A 15 13.02 1.04 8.26
CA GLU A 15 14.33 1.10 7.61
C GLU A 15 14.99 -0.28 7.44
N LEU A 16 14.69 -1.22 8.34
CA LEU A 16 15.38 -2.52 8.37
C LEU A 16 14.41 -3.68 8.13
N THR A 17 13.33 -3.76 8.91
CA THR A 17 12.49 -4.96 8.92
C THR A 17 11.68 -5.09 7.64
N ILE A 18 10.94 -4.05 7.25
CA ILE A 18 10.06 -4.07 6.08
C ILE A 18 10.86 -4.32 4.79
N PRO A 19 11.97 -3.61 4.49
CA PRO A 19 12.76 -3.87 3.29
C PRO A 19 13.31 -5.30 3.21
N CYS A 20 13.84 -5.84 4.32
CA CYS A 20 14.35 -7.21 4.35
C CYS A 20 13.25 -8.25 4.13
N VAL A 21 12.10 -8.07 4.78
CA VAL A 21 10.97 -9.00 4.65
C VAL A 21 10.35 -8.90 3.25
N LEU A 22 10.26 -7.71 2.65
CA LEU A 22 9.74 -7.51 1.30
C LEU A 22 10.52 -8.28 0.23
N GLN A 23 11.82 -8.54 0.41
CA GLN A 23 12.58 -9.37 -0.53
C GLN A 23 12.02 -10.80 -0.66
N LEU A 24 11.43 -11.34 0.41
CA LEU A 24 10.82 -12.67 0.44
C LEU A 24 9.50 -12.75 -0.32
N LEU A 25 8.98 -11.62 -0.81
CA LEU A 25 7.82 -11.62 -1.69
C LEU A 25 8.13 -12.18 -3.10
N ASN A 26 9.42 -12.21 -3.47
CA ASN A 26 9.89 -12.81 -4.72
C ASN A 26 10.28 -14.28 -4.57
N ASP A 27 10.04 -14.90 -3.41
CA ASP A 27 10.37 -16.30 -3.16
C ASP A 27 9.57 -17.22 -4.10
N PRO A 28 10.17 -18.28 -4.68
CA PRO A 28 9.45 -19.21 -5.56
C PRO A 28 8.31 -19.96 -4.86
N VAL A 29 8.39 -20.16 -3.55
CA VAL A 29 7.41 -20.88 -2.74
C VAL A 29 6.28 -19.97 -2.31
N GLY A 30 5.06 -20.31 -2.74
CA GLY A 30 3.84 -19.57 -2.44
C GLY A 30 3.52 -19.34 -0.97
N VAL A 31 3.77 -20.36 -0.15
CA VAL A 31 3.56 -20.30 1.30
C VAL A 31 4.49 -19.26 1.93
N ILE A 32 5.74 -19.16 1.44
CA ILE A 32 6.69 -18.16 1.94
C ILE A 32 6.17 -16.77 1.60
N ARG A 33 5.78 -16.51 0.33
CA ARG A 33 5.15 -15.23 -0.05
C ARG A 33 3.92 -14.89 0.79
N ALA A 34 3.07 -15.87 1.09
CA ALA A 34 1.87 -15.68 1.92
C ALA A 34 2.20 -15.25 3.34
N VAL A 35 3.16 -15.93 3.99
CA VAL A 35 3.65 -15.57 5.33
C VAL A 35 4.34 -14.21 5.31
N THR A 36 5.08 -13.91 4.24
CA THR A 36 5.74 -12.61 4.04
C THR A 36 4.72 -11.48 4.00
N VAL A 37 3.62 -11.62 3.26
CA VAL A 37 2.54 -10.62 3.24
C VAL A 37 1.97 -10.39 4.64
N GLU A 38 1.69 -11.46 5.41
CA GLU A 38 1.22 -11.30 6.79
C GLU A 38 2.26 -10.58 7.66
N CYS A 39 3.55 -10.92 7.53
CA CYS A 39 4.63 -10.30 8.27
C CYS A 39 4.79 -8.82 7.94
N VAL A 40 4.77 -8.44 6.66
CA VAL A 40 4.85 -7.04 6.23
C VAL A 40 3.66 -6.27 6.79
N LEU A 41 2.44 -6.79 6.64
CA LEU A 41 1.23 -6.10 7.10
C LEU A 41 1.17 -5.99 8.62
N GLU A 42 1.64 -7.00 9.35
CA GLU A 42 1.80 -6.93 10.80
C GLU A 42 2.84 -5.88 11.21
N ALA A 43 4.00 -5.85 10.54
CA ALA A 43 5.06 -4.85 10.79
C ALA A 43 4.54 -3.42 10.55
N VAL A 44 3.85 -3.24 9.43
CA VAL A 44 3.27 -1.96 9.03
C VAL A 44 2.17 -1.51 9.99
N GLY A 45 1.35 -2.43 10.48
CA GLY A 45 0.34 -2.15 11.50
C GLY A 45 0.91 -1.75 12.87
N GLN A 46 2.18 -2.06 13.15
CA GLN A 46 2.89 -1.67 14.37
C GLN A 46 3.57 -0.31 14.27
N VAL A 47 3.58 0.31 13.08
CA VAL A 47 4.14 1.65 12.90
C VAL A 47 3.17 2.69 13.46
N GLU A 48 3.42 3.12 14.70
CA GLU A 48 2.63 4.19 15.35
C GLU A 48 3.07 5.58 14.89
N GLU A 49 4.35 5.73 14.59
CA GLU A 49 4.97 6.98 14.17
C GLU A 49 5.78 6.77 12.89
N VAL A 50 5.42 7.49 11.83
CA VAL A 50 6.18 7.48 10.59
C VAL A 50 7.17 8.65 10.63
N PRO A 51 8.50 8.41 10.61
CA PRO A 51 9.48 9.48 10.47
C PRO A 51 9.19 10.34 9.25
N ALA A 52 9.44 11.65 9.32
CA ALA A 52 9.13 12.57 8.23
C ALA A 52 9.88 12.22 6.92
N GLY A 53 11.03 11.56 7.01
CA GLY A 53 11.78 11.04 5.86
C GLY A 53 11.08 9.87 5.15
N ASP A 54 10.30 9.08 5.89
CA ASP A 54 9.85 7.75 5.45
C ASP A 54 8.38 7.69 5.04
N ALA A 55 7.69 8.83 5.06
CA ALA A 55 6.25 8.92 4.76
C ALA A 55 5.87 8.40 3.37
N HIS A 56 6.81 8.43 2.41
CA HIS A 56 6.62 7.97 1.04
C HIS A 56 6.88 6.47 0.86
N LEU A 57 7.58 5.81 1.80
CA LEU A 57 7.93 4.39 1.68
C LEU A 57 6.70 3.49 1.51
N MET A 58 5.60 3.81 2.19
CA MET A 58 4.39 3.01 2.10
C MET A 58 3.74 3.06 0.73
N THR A 59 3.57 4.27 0.19
CA THR A 59 2.86 4.52 -1.07
C THR A 59 3.72 4.22 -2.30
N GLU A 60 5.03 4.47 -2.22
CA GLU A 60 5.95 4.31 -3.34
C GLU A 60 6.65 2.94 -3.36
N TYR A 61 6.72 2.23 -2.22
CA TYR A 61 7.49 0.99 -2.13
C TYR A 61 6.70 -0.20 -1.58
N VAL A 62 6.08 -0.07 -0.40
CA VAL A 62 5.39 -1.21 0.25
C VAL A 62 4.12 -1.61 -0.49
N PHE A 63 3.21 -0.67 -0.77
CA PHE A 63 1.98 -0.93 -1.52
C PHE A 63 2.26 -1.48 -2.92
N PRO A 64 3.14 -0.86 -3.74
CA PRO A 64 3.47 -1.41 -5.06
C PRO A 64 4.08 -2.80 -5.00
N SER A 65 4.94 -3.09 -4.02
CA SER A 65 5.54 -4.42 -3.86
C SER A 65 4.47 -5.46 -3.50
N LEU A 66 3.57 -5.14 -2.57
CA LEU A 66 2.47 -6.03 -2.20
C LEU A 66 1.50 -6.25 -3.37
N LEU A 67 1.18 -5.19 -4.12
CA LEU A 67 0.32 -5.28 -5.29
C LEU A 67 0.96 -6.09 -6.42
N ASN A 68 2.26 -5.94 -6.70
CA ASN A 68 2.96 -6.71 -7.74
C ASN A 68 2.95 -8.22 -7.46
N CYS A 69 2.94 -8.62 -6.19
CA CYS A 69 2.87 -10.04 -5.82
C CYS A 69 1.48 -10.65 -5.94
N VAL A 70 0.47 -9.81 -6.15
CA VAL A 70 -0.94 -10.16 -6.07
C VAL A 70 -1.66 -9.91 -7.40
N ALA A 71 -1.26 -8.85 -8.11
CA ALA A 71 -1.81 -8.43 -9.39
C ALA A 71 -1.10 -9.11 -10.55
N SER A 72 -1.83 -9.27 -11.66
CA SER A 72 -1.24 -9.70 -12.93
C SER A 72 -0.36 -8.60 -13.52
N PRO A 73 0.78 -8.95 -14.17
CA PRO A 73 1.73 -7.97 -14.72
C PRO A 73 1.19 -7.12 -15.89
N GLN A 74 -0.09 -7.20 -16.24
CA GLN A 74 -0.68 -6.41 -17.33
C GLN A 74 -0.99 -4.94 -16.97
N LEU A 75 -0.56 -4.47 -15.79
CA LEU A 75 -0.80 -3.09 -15.32
C LEU A 75 0.42 -2.17 -15.40
N LEU A 76 1.58 -2.63 -15.88
CA LEU A 76 2.81 -1.83 -15.94
C LEU A 76 3.19 -1.33 -17.34
N ASP A 77 2.47 -1.72 -18.40
CA ASP A 77 2.63 -1.12 -19.72
C ASP A 77 1.80 0.16 -19.81
N GLY A 78 2.51 1.29 -19.77
CA GLY A 78 2.03 2.68 -19.64
C GLY A 78 1.06 3.20 -20.71
N THR A 79 -0.03 2.50 -21.00
CA THR A 79 -1.17 3.01 -21.74
C THR A 79 -2.31 3.31 -20.77
N MET A 80 -2.20 4.47 -20.12
CA MET A 80 -3.23 5.05 -19.25
C MET A 80 -4.44 5.48 -20.07
N SER A 81 -5.41 4.58 -20.28
CA SER A 81 -6.78 4.96 -20.66
C SER A 81 -7.79 3.88 -20.25
N GLY A 82 -8.15 3.88 -18.97
CA GLY A 82 -9.22 3.04 -18.42
C GLY A 82 -9.11 2.88 -16.89
N PRO A 83 -10.21 2.59 -16.18
CA PRO A 83 -10.17 2.31 -14.75
C PRO A 83 -9.31 1.07 -14.53
N THR A 84 -8.11 1.30 -14.01
CA THR A 84 -7.08 0.30 -13.70
C THR A 84 -7.69 -0.70 -12.72
N SER A 85 -8.27 -1.78 -13.23
CA SER A 85 -8.88 -2.81 -12.41
C SER A 85 -7.77 -3.73 -11.92
N LEU A 86 -7.48 -3.74 -10.62
CA LEU A 86 -6.58 -4.70 -10.00
C LEU A 86 -7.12 -6.11 -10.23
N GLN A 87 -6.62 -6.76 -11.28
CA GLN A 87 -6.96 -8.13 -11.60
C GLN A 87 -5.94 -9.05 -10.91
N LEU A 88 -6.41 -9.79 -9.89
CA LEU A 88 -5.60 -10.82 -9.25
C LEU A 88 -5.13 -11.84 -10.29
N GLN A 89 -3.96 -12.42 -10.08
CA GLN A 89 -3.43 -13.44 -11.00
C GLN A 89 -4.41 -14.61 -11.19
N PRO A 90 -4.58 -15.14 -12.42
CA PRO A 90 -5.49 -16.26 -12.67
C PRO A 90 -5.07 -17.53 -11.90
N ASN A 91 -3.77 -17.70 -11.66
CA ASN A 91 -3.19 -18.76 -10.82
C ASN A 91 -2.85 -18.28 -9.42
N PHE A 92 -3.60 -17.32 -8.89
CA PHE A 92 -3.35 -16.76 -7.56
C PHE A 92 -3.56 -17.84 -6.48
N GLU A 93 -2.46 -18.22 -5.83
CA GLU A 93 -2.43 -19.32 -4.89
C GLU A 93 -3.39 -19.10 -3.71
N PRO A 94 -4.08 -20.17 -3.25
CA PRO A 94 -5.09 -20.06 -2.21
C PRO A 94 -4.53 -19.57 -0.87
N SER A 95 -3.28 -19.96 -0.53
CA SER A 95 -2.62 -19.54 0.71
C SER A 95 -2.35 -18.04 0.74
N LEU A 96 -1.87 -17.48 -0.38
CA LEU A 96 -1.61 -16.05 -0.53
C LEU A 96 -2.92 -15.26 -0.54
N ARG A 97 -3.94 -15.77 -1.24
CA ARG A 97 -5.30 -15.19 -1.26
C ARG A 97 -5.89 -15.06 0.14
N ARG A 98 -5.75 -16.10 0.96
CA ARG A 98 -6.26 -16.12 2.34
C ARG A 98 -5.50 -15.18 3.26
N SER A 99 -4.18 -15.18 3.18
CA SER A 99 -3.31 -14.27 3.96
C SER A 99 -3.66 -12.80 3.68
N LEU A 100 -3.82 -12.46 2.40
CA LEU A 100 -4.20 -11.12 1.98
C LEU A 100 -5.62 -10.75 2.47
N ALA A 101 -6.58 -11.68 2.35
CA ALA A 101 -7.95 -11.48 2.83
C ALA A 101 -8.01 -11.13 4.32
N ARG A 102 -7.30 -11.89 5.17
CA ARG A 102 -7.23 -11.62 6.62
C ARG A 102 -6.64 -10.27 6.96
N SER A 103 -5.77 -9.77 6.09
CA SER A 103 -4.92 -8.61 6.39
C SER A 103 -5.37 -7.35 5.66
N VAL A 104 -6.44 -7.42 4.87
CA VAL A 104 -6.89 -6.31 4.01
C VAL A 104 -7.34 -5.09 4.82
N ALA A 105 -7.98 -5.31 5.96
CA ALA A 105 -8.39 -4.24 6.86
C ALA A 105 -7.17 -3.55 7.50
N ALA A 106 -6.14 -4.32 7.88
CA ALA A 106 -4.90 -3.79 8.41
C ALA A 106 -4.16 -2.96 7.35
N LEU A 107 -4.12 -3.44 6.10
CA LEU A 107 -3.57 -2.70 4.96
C LEU A 107 -4.30 -1.38 4.73
N ALA A 108 -5.64 -1.39 4.74
CA ALA A 108 -6.44 -0.18 4.55
C ALA A 108 -6.19 0.84 5.69
N LYS A 109 -6.16 0.39 6.93
CA LYS A 109 -5.88 1.23 8.11
C LYS A 109 -4.48 1.84 8.04
N ALA A 110 -3.48 1.04 7.69
CA ALA A 110 -2.12 1.52 7.48
C ALA A 110 -2.06 2.55 6.35
N GLY A 111 -2.69 2.28 5.20
CA GLY A 111 -2.74 3.21 4.08
C GLY A 111 -3.25 4.60 4.48
N VAL A 112 -4.32 4.67 5.28
CA VAL A 112 -4.86 5.95 5.79
C VAL A 112 -3.84 6.67 6.67
N LEU A 113 -3.22 5.98 7.63
CA LEU A 113 -2.22 6.58 8.52
C LEU A 113 -1.05 7.19 7.73
N PHE A 114 -0.56 6.50 6.70
CA PHE A 114 0.53 7.01 5.88
C PHE A 114 0.12 8.20 5.01
N ILE A 115 -1.10 8.20 4.44
CA ILE A 115 -1.63 9.35 3.68
C ILE A 115 -1.74 10.59 4.60
N GLU A 116 -2.25 10.43 5.82
CA GLU A 116 -2.34 11.52 6.80
C GLU A 116 -0.95 12.11 7.13
N LYS A 117 0.04 11.24 7.37
CA LYS A 117 1.40 11.66 7.74
C LYS A 117 2.17 12.29 6.57
N GLU A 118 2.02 11.76 5.36
CA GLU A 118 2.62 12.37 4.18
C GLU A 118 2.08 13.79 3.94
N LEU A 119 0.78 14.00 4.17
CA LEU A 119 0.16 15.30 4.01
C LEU A 119 0.56 16.29 5.12
N GLN A 120 0.67 15.83 6.37
CA GLN A 120 1.25 16.62 7.47
C GLN A 120 2.69 17.05 7.17
N ARG A 121 3.49 16.19 6.52
CA ARG A 121 4.84 16.55 6.09
C ARG A 121 4.81 17.66 5.03
N ARG A 122 3.96 17.52 4.01
CA ARG A 122 3.81 18.51 2.94
C ARG A 122 3.37 19.88 3.47
N SER A 123 2.43 19.93 4.42
CA SER A 123 2.00 21.20 5.03
C SER A 123 3.13 21.89 5.80
N ARG A 124 3.95 21.13 6.54
CA ARG A 124 5.13 21.66 7.24
C ARG A 124 6.19 22.20 6.27
N LEU A 125 6.47 21.49 5.18
CA LEU A 125 7.38 21.95 4.13
C LEU A 125 6.88 23.25 3.47
N SER A 126 5.58 23.32 3.16
CA SER A 126 4.96 24.53 2.58
C SER A 126 4.96 25.73 3.52
N SER A 127 5.03 25.52 4.84
CA SER A 127 5.14 26.60 5.83
C SER A 127 6.57 27.12 6.03
N SER A 128 7.58 26.46 5.44
CA SER A 128 9.01 26.78 5.62
C SER A 128 9.64 27.59 4.49
N THR A 129 8.90 27.89 3.42
CA THR A 129 9.35 28.72 2.30
C THR A 129 8.76 30.13 2.38
N PRO A 130 9.52 31.19 2.73
CA PRO A 130 9.10 32.54 2.43
C PRO A 130 9.18 32.77 0.92
N SER A 131 8.01 33.07 0.34
CA SER A 131 7.71 33.60 -0.99
C SER A 131 8.90 34.11 -1.84
N ALA A 132 9.08 33.52 -3.02
CA ALA A 132 9.67 34.21 -4.16
C ALA A 132 9.05 33.73 -5.49
N SER A 133 8.50 34.70 -6.22
CA SER A 133 8.16 34.71 -7.65
C SER A 133 6.87 34.03 -8.10
N ALA A 134 5.99 34.89 -8.60
CA ALA A 134 4.81 34.63 -9.40
C ALA A 134 5.13 34.02 -10.77
N ALA A 135 4.04 33.57 -11.41
CA ALA A 135 3.83 33.43 -12.86
C ALA A 135 4.51 32.24 -13.55
N VAL A 136 3.81 31.10 -13.57
CA VAL A 136 3.42 30.43 -14.84
C VAL A 136 2.05 29.81 -14.60
N ALA A 137 1.04 30.31 -15.31
CA ALA A 137 -0.23 29.62 -15.47
C ALA A 137 0.05 28.36 -16.31
N GLU A 138 0.16 27.21 -15.66
CA GLU A 138 -0.09 25.93 -16.33
C GLU A 138 -1.42 25.39 -15.83
N GLU A 139 -2.36 25.36 -16.76
CA GLU A 139 -3.62 24.64 -16.76
C GLU A 139 -3.33 23.12 -16.66
N ARG A 140 -2.78 22.68 -15.53
CA ARG A 140 -2.73 21.26 -15.16
C ARG A 140 -4.10 20.89 -14.64
N THR A 141 -4.90 20.37 -15.57
CA THR A 141 -6.13 19.60 -15.38
C THR A 141 -6.49 19.35 -13.90
N ASP A 142 -7.62 19.91 -13.45
CA ASP A 142 -8.11 19.83 -12.07
C ASP A 142 -8.16 18.39 -11.48
N ALA A 143 -8.17 17.38 -12.34
CA ALA A 143 -8.06 15.96 -11.97
C ALA A 143 -6.70 15.59 -11.34
N ALA A 144 -5.59 16.12 -11.84
CA ALA A 144 -4.25 15.86 -11.30
C ALA A 144 -4.05 16.61 -9.97
N ALA A 145 -4.52 17.86 -9.88
CA ALA A 145 -4.49 18.64 -8.65
C ALA A 145 -5.33 17.99 -7.53
N ASN A 146 -6.51 17.47 -7.86
CA ASN A 146 -7.34 16.75 -6.89
C ASN A 146 -6.74 15.39 -6.48
N SER A 147 -6.04 14.68 -7.37
CA SER A 147 -5.38 13.40 -7.04
C SER A 147 -4.27 13.53 -5.99
N ASP A 148 -3.69 14.72 -5.86
CA ASP A 148 -2.64 15.02 -4.87
C ASP A 148 -3.18 15.55 -3.52
N THR A 149 -4.49 15.80 -3.43
CA THR A 149 -5.16 16.16 -2.17
C THR A 149 -5.39 14.92 -1.29
N PHE A 150 -5.60 15.15 0.02
CA PHE A 150 -5.97 14.09 0.97
C PHE A 150 -7.14 13.25 0.45
N ASP A 151 -8.20 13.94 0.00
CA ASP A 151 -9.43 13.32 -0.46
C ASP A 151 -9.22 12.51 -1.74
N GLY A 152 -8.35 12.99 -2.65
CA GLY A 152 -7.96 12.26 -3.86
C GLY A 152 -7.20 10.98 -3.57
N ARG A 153 -6.20 11.04 -2.68
CA ARG A 153 -5.42 9.86 -2.26
C ARG A 153 -6.26 8.87 -1.47
N LEU A 154 -7.16 9.36 -0.62
CA LEU A 154 -8.11 8.52 0.10
C LEU A 154 -9.10 7.83 -0.85
N ALA A 155 -9.59 8.54 -1.87
CA ALA A 155 -10.45 7.96 -2.90
C ALA A 155 -9.72 6.88 -3.70
N GLN A 156 -8.46 7.11 -4.08
CA GLN A 156 -7.61 6.10 -4.73
C GLN A 156 -7.40 4.87 -3.84
N LEU A 157 -7.06 5.06 -2.56
CA LEU A 157 -6.88 3.94 -1.62
C LEU A 157 -8.18 3.13 -1.46
N ARG A 158 -9.33 3.80 -1.33
CA ARG A 158 -10.64 3.13 -1.26
C ARG A 158 -10.91 2.30 -2.51
N GLU A 159 -10.60 2.84 -3.68
CA GLU A 159 -10.78 2.15 -4.94
C GLU A 159 -9.87 0.92 -5.05
N LEU A 160 -8.58 1.05 -4.70
CA LEU A 160 -7.64 -0.08 -4.66
C LEU A 160 -8.11 -1.18 -3.70
N VAL A 161 -8.53 -0.82 -2.49
CA VAL A 161 -9.04 -1.77 -1.50
C VAL A 161 -10.33 -2.44 -2.01
N ARG A 162 -11.24 -1.68 -2.62
CA ARG A 162 -12.49 -2.20 -3.20
C ARG A 162 -12.19 -3.23 -4.30
N GLN A 163 -11.29 -2.89 -5.23
CA GLN A 163 -10.91 -3.80 -6.31
C GLN A 163 -10.22 -5.05 -5.77
N LEU A 164 -9.36 -4.92 -4.77
CA LEU A 164 -8.68 -6.04 -4.14
C LEU A 164 -9.67 -6.97 -3.43
N ILE A 165 -10.66 -6.44 -2.70
CA ILE A 165 -11.74 -7.24 -2.10
C ILE A 165 -12.57 -7.95 -3.18
N GLN A 166 -12.91 -7.25 -4.28
CA GLN A 166 -13.65 -7.86 -5.38
C GLN A 166 -12.85 -8.99 -6.04
N GLY A 167 -11.55 -8.79 -6.25
CA GLY A 167 -10.66 -9.84 -6.73
C GLY A 167 -10.61 -11.03 -5.79
N LEU A 168 -10.53 -10.80 -4.48
CA LEU A 168 -10.53 -11.87 -3.47
C LEU A 168 -11.84 -12.67 -3.48
N LEU A 169 -12.97 -12.00 -3.66
CA LEU A 169 -14.30 -12.60 -3.70
C LEU A 169 -14.64 -13.31 -5.02
N ALA A 170 -13.93 -13.00 -6.11
CA ALA A 170 -14.14 -13.63 -7.41
C ALA A 170 -13.71 -15.12 -7.44
N GLY A 171 -12.96 -15.58 -6.43
CA GLY A 171 -12.59 -16.99 -6.27
C GLY A 171 -13.62 -17.79 -5.48
N ASP A 172 -13.71 -19.10 -5.77
CA ASP A 172 -14.61 -20.04 -5.10
C ASP A 172 -14.08 -20.59 -3.76
N ASP A 173 -13.01 -20.05 -3.17
CA ASP A 173 -12.49 -20.53 -1.88
C ASP A 173 -13.34 -19.98 -0.70
N PRO A 174 -14.12 -20.83 -0.01
CA PRO A 174 -14.96 -20.39 1.12
C PRO A 174 -14.11 -19.83 2.27
N ASN A 175 -12.85 -20.26 2.41
CA ASN A 175 -11.98 -19.78 3.49
C ASN A 175 -11.56 -18.32 3.28
N VAL A 176 -11.59 -17.82 2.04
CA VAL A 176 -11.30 -16.42 1.72
C VAL A 176 -12.48 -15.53 2.12
N LYS A 177 -13.71 -16.00 1.89
CA LYS A 177 -14.93 -15.31 2.34
C LYS A 177 -14.98 -15.22 3.86
N ILE A 178 -14.65 -16.32 4.56
CA ILE A 178 -14.56 -16.34 6.02
C ILE A 178 -13.42 -15.42 6.52
N ALA A 179 -12.29 -15.38 5.82
CA ALA A 179 -11.16 -14.53 6.19
C ALA A 179 -11.41 -13.02 6.00
N LEU A 180 -12.42 -12.64 5.23
CA LEU A 180 -12.83 -11.24 5.02
C LEU A 180 -13.84 -10.73 6.06
N LEU A 181 -14.44 -11.62 6.86
CA LEU A 181 -15.41 -11.31 7.92
C LEU A 181 -14.70 -11.11 9.27
#